data_AF-A0A913XZ77-F1
#
_entry.id   AF-A0A913XZ77-F1
#
_cell.length_a   1.000
_cell.length_b   1.000
_cell.length_c   1.000
_cell.angle_alpha   90.00
_cell.angle_beta   90.00
_cell.angle_gamma   90.00
#
_symmetry.space_group_name_H-M   'P 1'
#
loop_
_entity.id
_entity.type
_entity.pdbx_description
1 polymer ?
#
loop_
_entity_poly.entity_id
_entity_poly.type
_entity_poly.pdbx_seq_one_letter_code
_entity_poly.pdbx_strand_id
1 'polypeptide(L)'
;MAQQQEQQKKLFIWKEASENMLLRLVIVEETYQFKQGSRQRGAIRLKIAEDLQKAGFKVTQRSVRETFDKMLKEHKKREAEEAKLSGAERDYGEIYQAITDIVERIAEFEVDRENEEKKLEKEKRDAEDMRKKAAEKLGETKKRKASSGSSSLYDSVEEDSKKEKRSAGRSGILDVLKEST
;
A
#
# COMPACT_ATOMS: atom_id res chain seq x y z
N MET A 1 40.00 35.65 -14.39
CA MET A 1 40.21 34.31 -14.98
C MET A 1 39.63 33.27 -14.03
N ALA A 2 38.37 32.86 -14.24
CA ALA A 2 37.74 31.81 -13.45
C ALA A 2 38.01 30.48 -14.17
N GLN A 3 38.99 29.71 -13.68
CA GLN A 3 39.21 28.34 -14.13
C GLN A 3 38.07 27.48 -13.57
N GLN A 4 37.04 27.26 -14.37
CA GLN A 4 36.12 26.15 -14.14
C GLN A 4 36.91 24.87 -14.41
N GLN A 5 37.34 24.21 -13.34
CA GLN A 5 37.87 22.86 -13.42
C GLN A 5 36.69 21.94 -13.75
N GLU A 6 36.62 21.53 -15.01
CA GLU A 6 35.77 20.46 -15.49
C GLU A 6 36.27 19.14 -14.88
N GLN A 7 35.81 18.86 -13.65
CA GLN A 7 36.01 17.56 -13.03
C GLN A 7 35.16 16.56 -13.81
N GLN A 8 35.79 15.86 -14.75
CA GLN A 8 35.27 14.64 -15.35
C GLN A 8 34.76 13.74 -14.20
N LYS A 9 33.43 13.60 -14.08
CA LYS A 9 32.79 12.77 -13.05
C LYS A 9 33.18 11.31 -13.29
N LYS A 10 34.27 10.88 -12.65
CA LYS A 10 34.69 9.48 -12.63
C LYS A 10 33.51 8.64 -12.15
N LEU A 11 33.03 7.74 -13.01
CA LEU A 11 31.95 6.82 -12.70
C LEU A 11 32.35 5.97 -11.48
N PHE A 12 31.48 5.96 -10.46
CA PHE A 12 31.67 5.10 -9.30
C PHE A 12 31.45 3.64 -9.70
N ILE A 13 32.42 2.80 -9.38
CA ILE A 13 32.37 1.36 -9.64
C ILE A 13 31.87 0.69 -8.36
N TRP A 14 30.74 0.01 -8.47
CA TRP A 14 30.20 -0.81 -7.39
C TRP A 14 31.11 -2.03 -7.17
N LYS A 15 31.48 -2.21 -5.91
CA LYS A 15 32.25 -3.34 -5.42
C LYS A 15 31.48 -3.98 -4.26
N GLU A 16 31.89 -5.19 -3.89
CA GLU A 16 31.26 -5.97 -2.83
C GLU A 16 31.03 -5.20 -1.53
N ALA A 17 32.01 -4.42 -1.05
CA ALA A 17 31.86 -3.61 0.16
C ALA A 17 30.74 -2.54 0.04
N SER A 18 30.62 -1.89 -1.11
CA SER A 18 29.56 -0.90 -1.36
C SER A 18 28.20 -1.54 -1.59
N GLU A 19 28.16 -2.74 -2.19
CA GLU A 19 26.93 -3.51 -2.40
C GLU A 19 26.39 -4.06 -1.07
N ASN A 20 27.26 -4.61 -0.23
CA ASN A 20 26.90 -5.00 1.14
C ASN A 20 26.34 -3.83 1.94
N MET A 21 26.99 -2.67 1.90
CA MET A 21 26.50 -1.48 2.60
C MET A 21 25.14 -1.02 2.05
N LEU A 22 24.95 -1.06 0.74
CA LEU A 22 23.67 -0.76 0.11
C LEU A 22 22.57 -1.70 0.60
N LEU A 23 22.80 -3.01 0.59
CA LEU A 23 21.80 -4.01 1.01
C LEU A 23 21.45 -3.86 2.49
N ARG A 24 22.44 -3.62 3.36
CA ARG A 24 22.23 -3.34 4.79
C ARG A 24 21.34 -2.10 4.98
N LEU A 25 21.62 -1.01 4.26
CA LEU A 25 20.78 0.20 4.33
C LEU A 25 19.37 -0.03 3.78
N VAL A 26 19.22 -0.82 2.72
CA VAL A 26 17.89 -1.18 2.19
C VAL A 26 17.07 -1.99 3.21
N ILE A 27 17.71 -2.87 3.95
CA ILE A 27 17.09 -3.64 5.04
C ILE A 27 16.66 -2.70 6.17
N VAL A 28 17.55 -1.83 6.64
CA VAL A 28 17.30 -0.90 7.76
C VAL A 28 16.20 0.11 7.43
N GLU A 29 16.22 0.65 6.21
CA GLU A 29 15.24 1.65 5.77
C GLU A 29 13.97 1.03 5.18
N GLU A 30 13.89 -0.31 5.14
CA GLU A 30 12.74 -1.10 4.73
C GLU A 30 12.07 -0.56 3.46
N THR A 31 12.86 -0.31 2.41
CA THR A 31 12.38 0.42 1.22
C THR A 31 11.21 -0.26 0.49
N TYR A 32 11.02 -1.54 0.76
CA TYR A 32 10.01 -2.43 0.20
C TYR A 32 8.62 -2.27 0.82
N GLN A 33 8.49 -1.67 2.01
CA GLN A 33 7.18 -1.38 2.61
C GLN A 33 6.34 -0.40 1.74
N PHE A 34 7.02 0.43 0.94
CA PHE A 34 6.37 1.44 0.10
C PHE A 34 6.14 0.93 -1.33
N LYS A 35 4.96 1.27 -1.88
CA LYS A 35 4.59 0.95 -3.27
C LYS A 35 5.66 1.41 -4.26
N GLN A 36 5.92 0.59 -5.27
CA GLN A 36 6.82 0.95 -6.36
C GLN A 36 6.36 2.24 -7.05
N GLY A 37 7.31 3.13 -7.33
CA GLY A 37 7.02 4.44 -7.93
C GLY A 37 6.46 5.50 -6.97
N SER A 38 6.23 5.17 -5.69
CA SER A 38 5.78 6.14 -4.70
C SER A 38 6.85 7.19 -4.40
N ARG A 39 6.40 8.40 -4.04
CA ARG A 39 7.28 9.50 -3.60
C ARG A 39 8.07 9.12 -2.35
N GLN A 40 7.44 8.43 -1.39
CA GLN A 40 8.07 7.96 -0.15
C GLN A 40 9.24 7.01 -0.44
N ARG A 41 9.04 6.01 -1.31
CA ARG A 41 10.13 5.11 -1.73
C ARG A 41 11.27 5.87 -2.43
N GLY A 42 10.93 6.89 -3.21
CA GLY A 42 11.91 7.80 -3.80
C GLY A 42 12.74 8.54 -2.74
N ALA A 43 12.08 9.12 -1.74
CA ALA A 43 12.73 9.85 -0.64
C ALA A 43 13.68 8.94 0.17
N ILE A 44 13.27 7.71 0.45
CA ILE A 44 14.14 6.75 1.17
C ILE A 44 15.34 6.35 0.33
N ARG A 45 15.15 6.12 -0.98
CA ARG A 45 16.29 5.87 -1.88
C ARG A 45 17.26 7.04 -1.95
N LEU A 46 16.76 8.28 -1.78
CA LEU A 46 17.61 9.46 -1.68
C LEU A 46 18.40 9.44 -0.36
N LYS A 47 17.74 9.19 0.77
CA LYS A 47 18.37 9.03 2.09
C LYS A 47 19.48 7.98 2.06
N ILE A 48 19.22 6.80 1.49
CA ILE A 48 20.24 5.74 1.33
C ILE A 48 21.44 6.23 0.52
N ALA A 49 21.20 6.98 -0.56
CA ALA A 49 22.29 7.53 -1.36
C ALA A 49 23.11 8.55 -0.56
N GLU A 50 22.48 9.40 0.24
CA GLU A 50 23.16 10.35 1.13
C GLU A 50 23.98 9.63 2.21
N ASP A 51 23.45 8.57 2.81
CA ASP A 51 24.16 7.80 3.84
C ASP A 51 25.35 7.03 3.27
N LEU A 52 25.23 6.49 2.04
CA LEU A 52 26.37 5.94 1.30
C LEU A 52 27.41 7.02 0.96
N GLN A 53 26.99 8.24 0.64
CA GLN A 53 27.92 9.36 0.41
C GLN A 53 28.66 9.74 1.69
N LYS A 54 27.99 9.77 2.85
CA LYS A 54 28.62 10.00 4.16
C LYS A 54 29.64 8.90 4.50
N ALA A 55 29.40 7.67 4.06
CA ALA A 55 30.34 6.56 4.16
C ALA A 55 31.50 6.61 3.14
N GLY A 56 31.56 7.66 2.31
CA GLY A 56 32.66 7.89 1.36
C GLY A 56 32.43 7.37 -0.06
N PHE A 57 31.25 6.80 -0.36
CA PHE A 57 30.94 6.30 -1.70
C PHE A 57 30.42 7.41 -2.62
N LYS A 58 30.96 7.51 -3.84
CA LYS A 58 30.55 8.52 -4.83
C LYS A 58 29.32 8.10 -5.62
N VAL A 59 28.22 7.81 -4.93
CA VAL A 59 26.97 7.32 -5.51
C VAL A 59 25.95 8.42 -5.77
N THR A 60 24.97 8.15 -6.62
CA THR A 60 23.76 8.98 -6.81
C THR A 60 22.52 8.14 -6.48
N GLN A 61 21.38 8.79 -6.23
CA GLN A 61 20.10 8.09 -6.05
C GLN A 61 19.78 7.18 -7.25
N ARG A 62 20.08 7.64 -8.48
CA ARG A 62 19.89 6.86 -9.70
C ARG A 62 20.76 5.60 -9.71
N SER A 63 22.05 5.72 -9.40
CA SER A 63 22.95 4.57 -9.37
C SER A 63 22.59 3.58 -8.27
N VAL A 64 22.14 4.06 -7.10
CA VAL A 64 21.64 3.20 -6.01
C VAL A 64 20.46 2.36 -6.48
N ARG A 65 19.48 2.98 -7.14
CA ARG A 65 18.32 2.27 -7.69
C ARG A 65 18.74 1.25 -8.74
N GLU A 66 19.53 1.67 -9.73
CA GLU A 66 19.92 0.81 -10.85
C GLU A 66 20.75 -0.39 -10.39
N THR A 67 21.68 -0.20 -9.45
CA THR A 67 22.46 -1.30 -8.87
C THR A 67 21.59 -2.24 -8.05
N PHE A 68 20.71 -1.71 -7.19
CA PHE A 68 19.80 -2.56 -6.43
C PHE A 68 18.86 -3.38 -7.33
N ASP A 69 18.26 -2.75 -8.35
CA ASP A 69 17.38 -3.43 -9.30
C ASP A 69 18.16 -4.48 -10.13
N LYS A 70 19.45 -4.23 -10.43
CA LYS A 70 20.34 -5.21 -11.07
C LYS A 70 20.60 -6.41 -10.16
N MET A 71 20.99 -6.18 -8.91
CA MET A 71 21.24 -7.24 -7.93
C MET A 71 20.03 -8.15 -7.72
N LEU A 72 18.83 -7.58 -7.62
CA LEU A 72 17.58 -8.34 -7.54
C LEU A 72 17.34 -9.22 -8.78
N LYS A 73 17.61 -8.69 -9.98
CA LYS A 73 17.44 -9.45 -11.23
C LYS A 73 18.45 -10.59 -11.34
N GLU A 74 19.71 -10.34 -10.98
CA GLU A 74 20.76 -11.34 -11.02
C GLU A 74 20.49 -12.47 -10.01
N HIS A 75 20.05 -12.12 -8.79
CA HIS A 75 19.65 -13.12 -7.80
C HIS A 75 18.48 -13.99 -8.30
N LYS A 76 17.38 -13.39 -8.78
CA LYS A 76 16.25 -14.14 -9.34
C LYS A 76 16.64 -15.03 -10.52
N LYS A 77 17.53 -14.54 -11.39
CA LYS A 77 18.04 -15.31 -12.52
C LYS A 77 18.84 -16.52 -12.04
N ARG A 78 19.74 -16.32 -11.07
CA ARG A 78 20.53 -17.41 -10.47
C ARG A 78 19.61 -18.45 -9.82
N GLU A 79 18.64 -18.06 -8.99
CA GLU A 79 17.69 -18.99 -8.38
C GLU A 79 16.93 -19.83 -9.43
N ALA A 80 16.52 -19.19 -10.54
CA ALA A 80 15.82 -19.87 -11.62
C ALA A 80 16.72 -20.82 -12.44
N GLU A 81 18.02 -20.54 -12.53
CA GLU A 81 19.02 -21.42 -13.16
C GLU A 81 19.37 -22.60 -12.25
N GLU A 82 19.57 -22.35 -10.96
CA GLU A 82 19.82 -23.38 -9.94
C GLU A 82 18.64 -24.36 -9.81
N ALA A 83 17.39 -23.87 -9.81
CA ALA A 83 16.21 -24.72 -9.78
C ALA A 83 16.13 -25.72 -10.97
N LYS A 84 16.81 -25.42 -12.08
CA LYS A 84 16.89 -26.29 -13.27
C LYS A 84 18.08 -27.25 -13.21
N LEU A 85 19.15 -26.88 -12.52
CA LEU A 85 20.40 -27.62 -12.41
C LEU A 85 20.47 -28.25 -11.02
N SER A 86 19.85 -29.43 -10.86
CA SER A 86 19.89 -30.19 -9.60
C SER A 86 21.34 -30.48 -9.19
N GLY A 87 21.83 -29.84 -8.11
CA GLY A 87 23.09 -30.19 -7.45
C GLY A 87 24.25 -29.20 -7.58
N ALA A 88 24.01 -27.93 -7.93
CA ALA A 88 25.06 -26.90 -7.87
C ALA A 88 25.49 -26.61 -6.42
N GLU A 89 26.81 -26.57 -6.19
CA GLU A 89 27.40 -26.09 -4.93
C GLU A 89 27.11 -24.59 -4.76
N ARG A 90 26.64 -24.20 -3.58
CA ARG A 90 26.12 -22.85 -3.32
C ARG A 90 27.09 -22.05 -2.47
N ASP A 91 27.41 -20.85 -2.92
CA ASP A 91 28.06 -19.84 -2.09
C ASP A 91 27.00 -18.93 -1.44
N TYR A 92 26.79 -19.12 -0.14
CA TYR A 92 25.90 -18.32 0.71
C TYR A 92 26.64 -17.13 1.31
N GLY A 93 27.33 -16.35 0.49
CA GLY A 93 27.97 -15.11 0.93
C GLY A 93 26.97 -14.10 1.53
N GLU A 94 27.47 -13.09 2.24
CA GLU A 94 26.64 -12.07 2.90
C GLU A 94 25.65 -11.38 1.93
N ILE A 95 26.09 -11.08 0.72
CA ILE A 95 25.26 -10.48 -0.33
C ILE A 95 24.11 -11.42 -0.73
N TYR A 96 24.39 -12.73 -0.85
CA TYR A 96 23.37 -13.72 -1.18
C TYR A 96 22.28 -13.69 -0.11
N GLN A 97 22.67 -13.83 1.15
CA GLN A 97 21.72 -13.88 2.27
C GLN A 97 20.91 -12.58 2.36
N ALA A 98 21.58 -11.42 2.29
CA ALA A 98 20.91 -10.13 2.39
C ALA A 98 19.90 -9.90 1.25
N ILE A 99 20.21 -10.32 0.01
CA ILE A 99 19.23 -10.21 -1.09
C ILE A 99 18.08 -11.18 -0.90
N THR A 100 18.34 -12.42 -0.46
CA THR A 100 17.29 -13.41 -0.18
C THR A 100 16.31 -12.87 0.87
N ASP A 101 16.81 -12.37 2.00
CA ASP A 101 15.98 -11.77 3.06
C ASP A 101 15.13 -10.61 2.53
N ILE A 102 15.71 -9.74 1.68
CA ILE A 102 14.98 -8.63 1.06
C ILE A 102 13.88 -9.13 0.11
N VAL A 103 14.17 -10.18 -0.68
CA VAL A 103 13.20 -10.77 -1.61
C VAL A 103 12.02 -11.39 -0.87
N GLU A 104 12.29 -12.10 0.23
CA GLU A 104 11.25 -12.66 1.10
C GLU A 104 10.37 -11.56 1.69
N ARG A 105 10.97 -10.52 2.27
CA ARG A 105 10.20 -9.36 2.79
C ARG A 105 9.40 -8.66 1.71
N ILE A 106 9.93 -8.49 0.50
CA ILE A 106 9.17 -7.91 -0.63
C ILE A 106 7.91 -8.74 -0.88
N ALA A 107 8.02 -10.07 -0.89
CA ALA A 107 6.88 -10.96 -1.12
C ALA A 107 5.84 -10.85 0.01
N GLU A 108 6.27 -10.78 1.27
CA GLU A 108 5.38 -10.56 2.42
C GLU A 108 4.57 -9.27 2.28
N PHE A 109 5.25 -8.14 2.04
CA PHE A 109 4.58 -6.84 1.85
C PHE A 109 3.69 -6.79 0.59
N GLU A 110 4.01 -7.57 -0.44
CA GLU A 110 3.16 -7.71 -1.63
C GLU A 110 1.85 -8.44 -1.31
N VAL A 111 1.92 -9.54 -0.55
CA VAL A 111 0.75 -10.30 -0.10
C VAL A 111 -0.12 -9.46 0.83
N ASP A 112 0.47 -8.76 1.79
CA ASP A 112 -0.27 -7.91 2.73
C ASP A 112 -1.03 -6.80 2.00
N ARG A 113 -0.37 -6.13 1.04
CA ARG A 113 -1.01 -5.11 0.22
C ARG A 113 -2.15 -5.68 -0.62
N GLU A 114 -1.96 -6.85 -1.23
CA GLU A 114 -3.02 -7.50 -2.02
C GLU A 114 -4.24 -7.84 -1.15
N ASN A 115 -4.00 -8.32 0.08
CA ASN A 115 -5.06 -8.63 1.04
C ASN A 115 -5.82 -7.38 1.49
N GLU A 116 -5.11 -6.28 1.76
CA GLU A 116 -5.72 -4.98 2.07
C GLU A 116 -6.56 -4.44 0.90
N GLU A 117 -6.03 -4.50 -0.33
CA GLU A 117 -6.75 -4.07 -1.52
C GLU A 117 -8.05 -4.88 -1.72
N LYS A 118 -8.00 -6.21 -1.54
CA LYS A 118 -9.19 -7.09 -1.59
C LYS A 118 -10.21 -6.75 -0.50
N LYS A 119 -9.76 -6.45 0.71
CA LYS A 119 -10.64 -6.06 1.82
C LYS A 119 -11.35 -4.75 1.51
N LEU A 120 -10.63 -3.74 1.04
CA LEU A 120 -11.19 -2.44 0.66
C LEU A 120 -12.20 -2.57 -0.50
N GLU A 121 -11.90 -3.42 -1.49
CA GLU A 121 -12.82 -3.68 -2.59
C GLU A 121 -14.12 -4.34 -2.11
N LYS A 122 -14.02 -5.32 -1.21
CA LYS A 122 -15.19 -5.96 -0.60
C LYS A 122 -16.03 -4.96 0.20
N GLU A 123 -15.39 -4.14 1.04
CA GLU A 123 -16.09 -3.11 1.83
C GLU A 123 -16.81 -2.09 0.94
N LYS A 124 -16.17 -1.68 -0.17
CA LYS A 124 -16.79 -0.78 -1.15
C LYS A 124 -18.01 -1.42 -1.81
N ARG A 125 -17.90 -2.69 -2.22
CA ARG A 125 -19.01 -3.45 -2.80
C ARG A 125 -20.18 -3.58 -1.83
N ASP A 126 -19.90 -3.95 -0.59
CA ASP A 126 -20.92 -4.12 0.45
C ASP A 126 -21.64 -2.79 0.75
N ALA A 127 -20.90 -1.67 0.76
CA ALA A 127 -21.47 -0.33 0.92
C ALA A 127 -22.36 0.08 -0.27
N GLU A 128 -21.94 -0.22 -1.50
CA GLU A 128 -22.74 0.03 -2.71
C GLU A 128 -24.02 -0.81 -2.73
N ASP A 129 -23.94 -2.08 -2.35
CA ASP A 129 -25.10 -2.98 -2.25
C ASP A 129 -26.09 -2.52 -1.17
N MET A 130 -25.60 -2.06 -0.01
CA MET A 130 -26.44 -1.47 1.02
C MET A 130 -27.14 -0.20 0.54
N ARG A 131 -26.41 0.69 -0.17
CA ARG A 131 -26.98 1.90 -0.77
C ARG A 131 -28.08 1.57 -1.78
N LYS A 132 -27.85 0.58 -2.65
CA LYS A 132 -28.83 0.13 -3.65
C LYS A 132 -30.10 -0.42 -3.00
N LYS A 133 -29.96 -1.34 -2.03
CA LYS A 133 -31.09 -1.91 -1.28
C LYS A 133 -31.91 -0.84 -0.54
N ALA A 134 -31.25 0.17 0.02
CA ALA A 134 -31.94 1.29 0.67
C ALA A 134 -32.75 2.13 -0.35
N ALA A 135 -32.17 2.42 -1.52
CA ALA A 135 -32.86 3.17 -2.58
C ALA A 135 -34.08 2.40 -3.14
N GLU A 136 -33.97 1.08 -3.32
CA GLU A 136 -35.07 0.22 -3.75
C GLU A 136 -36.23 0.25 -2.73
N LYS A 137 -35.95 0.07 -1.43
CA LYS A 137 -36.97 0.14 -0.37
C LYS A 137 -37.67 1.51 -0.29
N LEU A 138 -36.93 2.61 -0.49
CA LEU A 138 -37.51 3.95 -0.58
C LEU A 138 -38.42 4.08 -1.81
N GLY A 139 -38.04 3.50 -2.94
CA GLY A 139 -38.88 3.43 -4.14
C GLY A 139 -40.19 2.67 -3.90
N GLU A 140 -40.13 1.50 -3.26
CA GLU A 140 -41.31 0.69 -2.93
C GLU A 140 -42.26 1.38 -1.95
N THR A 141 -41.75 2.07 -0.94
CA THR A 141 -42.58 2.84 0.01
C THR A 141 -43.25 4.03 -0.66
N LYS A 142 -42.55 4.73 -1.57
CA LYS A 142 -43.17 5.77 -2.42
C LYS A 142 -44.28 5.19 -3.30
N LYS A 143 -44.04 4.06 -3.97
CA LYS A 143 -45.06 3.38 -4.79
C LYS A 143 -46.28 2.96 -3.96
N ARG A 144 -46.07 2.39 -2.77
CA ARG A 144 -47.16 2.03 -1.84
C ARG A 144 -47.96 3.24 -1.35
N LYS A 145 -47.31 4.37 -1.05
CA LYS A 145 -48.02 5.61 -0.71
C LYS A 145 -48.83 6.16 -1.89
N ALA A 146 -48.30 6.11 -3.10
CA ALA A 146 -49.02 6.52 -4.31
C ALA A 146 -50.23 5.60 -4.61
N SER A 147 -50.12 4.30 -4.37
CA SER A 147 -51.22 3.34 -4.58
C SER A 147 -52.28 3.34 -3.47
N SER A 148 -51.98 3.89 -2.30
CA SER A 148 -52.93 4.03 -1.17
C SER A 148 -53.55 5.43 -1.06
N GLY A 149 -53.19 6.34 -1.97
CA GLY A 149 -53.68 7.72 -2.00
C GLY A 149 -54.06 8.14 -3.41
N SER A 150 -55.19 7.63 -3.90
CA SER A 150 -56.00 8.28 -4.95
C SER A 150 -57.45 7.82 -4.83
N SER A 151 -58.13 8.39 -3.84
CA SER A 151 -59.35 9.14 -4.12
C SER A 151 -59.05 10.59 -3.74
N SER A 152 -59.36 11.50 -4.65
CA SER A 152 -59.21 12.97 -4.58
C SER A 152 -57.87 13.57 -5.06
N LEU A 153 -57.97 14.03 -6.31
CA LEU A 153 -57.21 15.06 -7.01
C LEU A 153 -57.20 16.40 -6.26
N TYR A 154 -56.02 16.98 -5.98
CA TYR A 154 -55.69 18.37 -6.32
C TYR A 154 -54.18 18.63 -6.20
N ASP A 155 -53.67 19.31 -7.21
CA ASP A 155 -52.36 19.93 -7.33
C ASP A 155 -52.31 21.19 -6.45
N SER A 156 -51.26 21.36 -5.63
CA SER A 156 -50.85 22.66 -5.09
C SER A 156 -49.45 22.58 -4.47
N VAL A 157 -48.61 23.47 -4.98
CA VAL A 157 -47.28 23.88 -4.53
C VAL A 157 -47.26 24.49 -3.10
N GLU A 158 -46.04 24.66 -2.59
CA GLU A 158 -45.59 25.58 -1.51
C GLU A 158 -45.24 25.01 -0.12
N GLU A 159 -44.30 25.76 0.47
CA GLU A 159 -43.30 25.49 1.49
C GLU A 159 -43.76 25.27 2.96
N ASP A 160 -42.81 24.71 3.72
CA ASP A 160 -42.46 24.93 5.13
C ASP A 160 -43.53 24.79 6.24
N SER A 161 -43.35 23.81 7.13
CA SER A 161 -43.56 23.99 8.58
C SER A 161 -43.18 22.78 9.45
N LYS A 162 -42.18 23.01 10.32
CA LYS A 162 -42.03 22.58 11.73
C LYS A 162 -42.64 21.25 12.26
N LYS A 163 -41.71 20.40 12.74
CA LYS A 163 -41.69 19.58 13.97
C LYS A 163 -42.95 18.79 14.37
N GLU A 164 -42.81 17.45 14.36
CA GLU A 164 -43.27 16.61 15.46
C GLU A 164 -42.27 15.48 15.75
N LYS A 165 -41.66 15.50 16.95
CA LYS A 165 -40.95 14.34 17.51
C LYS A 165 -42.00 13.38 18.04
N ARG A 166 -42.00 12.13 17.56
CA ARG A 166 -42.71 11.02 18.23
C ARG A 166 -41.73 9.90 18.54
N SER A 167 -41.39 9.82 19.82
CA SER A 167 -40.72 8.69 20.46
C SER A 167 -41.69 7.52 20.59
N ALA A 168 -41.27 6.33 20.16
CA ALA A 168 -41.68 5.05 20.76
C ALA A 168 -40.85 3.93 20.11
N GLY A 169 -40.10 3.17 20.91
CA GLY A 169 -39.43 1.95 20.43
C GLY A 169 -37.97 1.77 20.82
N ARG A 170 -37.52 2.27 21.98
CA ARG A 170 -36.30 1.76 22.62
C ARG A 170 -36.67 1.27 24.02
N SER A 171 -37.19 0.05 24.10
CA SER A 171 -37.23 -0.71 25.36
C SER A 171 -36.90 -2.16 25.01
N GLY A 172 -35.75 -2.64 25.48
CA GLY A 172 -35.32 -4.02 25.24
C GLY A 172 -33.83 -4.29 25.15
N ILE A 173 -32.92 -3.42 25.63
CA ILE A 173 -31.48 -3.75 25.64
C ILE A 173 -30.65 -3.12 26.78
N LEU A 174 -31.28 -2.68 27.87
CA LEU A 174 -30.60 -2.02 29.00
C LEU A 174 -30.89 -2.65 30.38
N ASP A 175 -31.20 -3.95 30.42
CA ASP A 175 -31.47 -4.65 31.70
C ASP A 175 -30.64 -5.93 31.93
N VAL A 176 -29.51 -6.09 31.23
CA VAL A 176 -28.60 -7.25 31.41
C VAL A 176 -27.23 -6.80 31.93
N LEU A 177 -27.18 -5.92 32.93
CA LEU A 177 -25.89 -5.49 33.53
C LEU A 177 -25.99 -4.94 34.97
N LYS A 178 -26.87 -5.50 35.81
CA LYS A 178 -26.94 -5.14 37.24
C LYS A 178 -27.09 -6.27 38.26
N GLU A 179 -26.78 -7.51 37.89
CA GLU A 179 -26.64 -8.60 38.88
C GLU A 179 -25.28 -9.30 38.69
N SER A 180 -24.22 -8.64 39.15
CA SER A 180 -22.94 -9.25 39.51
C SER A 180 -22.14 -8.21 40.29
N THR A 181 -22.55 -7.98 41.54
CA THR A 181 -21.67 -7.51 42.61
C THR A 181 -22.29 -7.86 43.96
#